data_AF-A0A7C3TJB0-F1
#
_entry.id   AF-A0A7C3TJB0-F1
#
_cell.length_a   1.000
_cell.length_b   1.000
_cell.length_c   1.000
_cell.angle_alpha   90.00
_cell.angle_beta   90.00
_cell.angle_gamma   90.00
#
_symmetry.space_group_name_H-M   'P 1'
#
loop_
_entity.id
_entity.type
_entity.pdbx_description
1 polymer ?
#
loop_
_entity_poly.entity_id
_entity_poly.type
_entity_poly.pdbx_seq_one_letter_code
_entity_poly.pdbx_strand_id
1 'polypeptide(L)'
;MSSSLPEYALKTFLGKKVRDPYGRSLGAVIGLSLNDYGEIEAVNIDKGNNEIQRIPMQQLTLSSDGVIVIPKWKVEVESILKQIESAQKRIVSLKLLMQRETSKNLFDELLVKQERELSDLKEKRNVVISILQARCKELDMQIDELSKILVEIKAGKWSKEFMNKAYEITSKLIEPNLEFASREKRDLTCYLANLAKAL
;
A
#
# COMPACT_ATOMS: atom_id res chain seq x y z
N MET A 1 28.34 -23.04 11.76
CA MET A 1 27.07 -23.78 11.71
C MET A 1 26.10 -22.92 10.93
N SER A 2 25.67 -23.40 9.76
CA SER A 2 24.82 -22.71 8.81
C SER A 2 23.44 -22.49 9.42
N SER A 3 23.16 -21.27 9.88
CA SER A 3 21.77 -20.86 10.09
C SER A 3 21.10 -20.87 8.72
N SER A 4 20.31 -21.90 8.43
CA SER A 4 19.45 -21.91 7.26
C SER A 4 18.56 -20.66 7.33
N LEU A 5 18.44 -19.91 6.23
CA LEU A 5 17.59 -18.71 6.12
C LEU A 5 16.23 -18.79 6.86
N PRO A 6 15.53 -19.94 6.91
CA PRO A 6 14.27 -20.08 7.65
C PRO A 6 14.37 -19.79 9.15
N GLU A 7 15.44 -20.17 9.83
CA GLU A 7 15.53 -20.08 11.30
C GLU A 7 15.74 -18.65 11.80
N TYR A 8 16.53 -17.86 11.07
CA TYR A 8 16.70 -16.43 11.35
C TYR A 8 15.38 -15.70 11.16
N ALA A 9 14.70 -15.94 10.05
CA ALA A 9 13.45 -15.26 9.74
C ALA A 9 12.27 -15.70 10.63
N LEU A 10 12.24 -16.96 11.09
CA LEU A 10 11.32 -17.41 12.15
C LEU A 10 11.50 -16.56 13.42
N LYS A 11 12.74 -16.32 13.87
CA LYS A 11 13.03 -15.43 15.01
C LYS A 11 12.69 -13.97 14.72
N THR A 12 12.82 -13.52 13.47
CA THR A 12 12.56 -12.13 13.08
C THR A 12 11.07 -11.80 13.04
N PHE A 13 10.24 -12.69 12.49
CA PHE A 13 8.84 -12.38 12.17
C PHE A 13 7.83 -12.96 13.17
N LEU A 14 8.02 -14.20 13.65
CA LEU A 14 6.98 -14.93 14.39
C LEU A 14 6.62 -14.20 15.70
N GLY A 15 5.33 -14.07 16.00
CA GLY A 15 4.82 -13.40 17.20
C GLY A 15 4.99 -11.87 17.21
N LYS A 16 5.59 -11.27 16.18
CA LYS A 16 5.69 -9.81 16.09
C LYS A 16 4.33 -9.20 15.80
N LYS A 17 4.09 -8.03 16.41
CA LYS A 17 2.94 -7.20 16.09
C LYS A 17 3.07 -6.67 14.65
N VAL A 18 1.94 -6.68 13.97
CA VAL A 18 1.82 -6.23 12.59
C VAL A 18 1.04 -4.92 12.57
N ARG A 19 1.54 -3.94 11.82
CA ARG A 19 0.88 -2.65 11.61
C ARG A 19 0.95 -2.21 10.17
N ASP A 20 0.08 -1.30 9.76
CA ASP A 20 0.25 -0.56 8.50
C ASP A 20 1.21 0.64 8.69
N PRO A 21 1.64 1.32 7.61
CA PRO A 21 2.51 2.49 7.68
C PRO A 21 1.87 3.69 8.39
N TYR A 22 0.55 3.66 8.59
CA TYR A 22 -0.21 4.74 9.20
C TYR A 22 -0.31 4.57 10.72
N GLY A 23 -0.05 3.36 11.24
CA GLY A 23 -0.01 3.03 12.67
C GLY A 23 -1.10 2.08 13.12
N ARG A 24 -2.01 1.66 12.23
CA ARG A 24 -3.11 0.74 12.55
C ARG A 24 -2.57 -0.64 12.84
N SER A 25 -3.06 -1.28 13.91
CA SER A 25 -2.69 -2.67 14.18
C SER A 25 -3.46 -3.61 13.27
N LEU A 26 -2.75 -4.54 12.63
CA LEU A 26 -3.31 -5.56 11.75
C LEU A 26 -3.25 -6.96 12.40
N GLY A 27 -2.84 -7.03 13.67
CA GLY A 27 -2.71 -8.27 14.44
C GLY A 27 -1.28 -8.72 14.67
N ALA A 28 -1.02 -10.03 14.56
CA ALA A 28 0.29 -10.62 14.84
C ALA A 28 0.65 -11.70 13.82
N VAL A 29 1.95 -11.89 13.58
CA VAL A 29 2.43 -12.98 12.71
C VAL A 29 2.30 -14.31 13.44
N ILE A 30 1.56 -15.25 12.84
CA ILE A 30 1.31 -16.60 13.37
C ILE A 30 2.01 -17.70 12.58
N GLY A 31 2.53 -17.40 11.39
CA GLY A 31 3.23 -18.39 10.58
C GLY A 31 3.93 -17.80 9.37
N LEU A 32 4.75 -18.62 8.72
CA LEU A 32 5.44 -18.29 7.48
C LEU A 32 4.95 -19.23 6.38
N SER A 33 4.92 -18.75 5.14
CA SER A 33 4.73 -19.58 3.94
C SER A 33 6.05 -19.66 3.18
N LEU A 34 6.43 -20.86 2.75
CA LEU A 34 7.65 -21.12 2.01
C LEU A 34 7.31 -21.53 0.57
N ASN A 35 8.15 -21.14 -0.38
CA ASN A 35 8.07 -21.64 -1.75
C ASN A 35 8.70 -23.05 -1.86
N ASP A 36 8.64 -23.65 -3.05
CA ASP A 36 9.19 -24.99 -3.32
C ASP A 36 10.71 -25.09 -3.09
N TYR A 37 11.41 -23.95 -3.04
CA TYR A 37 12.85 -23.85 -2.78
C TYR A 37 13.18 -23.63 -1.29
N GLY A 38 12.18 -23.59 -0.41
CA GLY A 38 12.35 -23.38 1.03
C GLY A 38 12.61 -21.92 1.42
N GLU A 39 12.40 -20.96 0.51
CA GLU A 39 12.51 -19.53 0.78
C GLU A 39 11.18 -18.96 1.23
N ILE A 40 11.21 -17.91 2.05
CA ILE A 40 10.00 -17.28 2.54
C ILE A 40 9.36 -16.43 1.45
N GLU A 41 8.12 -16.76 1.13
CA GLU A 41 7.31 -16.06 0.13
C GLU A 41 6.25 -15.15 0.78
N ALA A 42 5.79 -15.47 1.99
CA ALA A 42 4.76 -14.73 2.69
C ALA A 42 4.77 -14.99 4.21
N VAL A 43 4.12 -14.09 4.96
CA VAL A 43 3.77 -14.30 6.38
C VAL A 43 2.25 -14.46 6.51
N ASN A 44 1.82 -15.26 7.48
CA ASN A 44 0.42 -15.41 7.85
C ASN A 44 0.16 -14.59 9.11
N ILE A 45 -0.81 -13.68 9.04
CA ILE A 45 -1.20 -12.81 10.15
C ILE A 45 -2.57 -13.23 10.68
N ASP A 46 -2.71 -13.27 12.00
CA ASP A 46 -4.01 -13.36 12.66
C ASP A 46 -4.55 -11.95 12.87
N LYS A 47 -5.66 -11.62 12.21
CA LYS A 47 -6.34 -10.32 12.34
C LYS A 47 -7.33 -10.25 13.49
N GLY A 48 -7.54 -11.36 14.20
CA GLY A 48 -8.68 -11.55 15.09
C GLY A 48 -9.92 -12.00 14.34
N ASN A 49 -11.00 -12.29 15.07
CA ASN A 49 -12.27 -12.78 14.53
C ASN A 49 -12.14 -14.02 13.64
N ASN A 50 -11.18 -14.89 13.95
CA ASN A 50 -10.86 -16.11 13.19
C ASN A 50 -10.44 -15.84 11.72
N GLU A 51 -10.03 -14.61 11.39
CA GLU A 51 -9.54 -14.26 10.05
C GLU A 51 -8.00 -14.33 10.00
N ILE A 52 -7.49 -15.25 9.18
CA ILE A 52 -6.06 -15.33 8.85
C ILE A 52 -5.86 -14.72 7.47
N GLN A 53 -4.88 -13.81 7.35
CA GLN A 53 -4.48 -13.25 6.07
C GLN A 53 -3.05 -13.63 5.72
N ARG A 54 -2.83 -14.10 4.50
CA ARG A 54 -1.50 -14.29 3.91
C ARG A 54 -1.00 -12.99 3.29
N ILE A 55 0.14 -12.49 3.76
CA ILE A 55 0.79 -11.27 3.27
C ILE A 55 2.10 -11.63 2.56
N PRO A 56 2.19 -11.39 1.23
CA PRO A 56 3.42 -11.59 0.47
C PRO A 56 4.59 -10.75 0.99
N MET A 57 5.82 -11.28 0.88
CA MET A 57 7.04 -10.59 1.33
C MET A 57 7.23 -9.20 0.72
N GLN A 58 6.74 -8.95 -0.50
CA GLN A 58 6.84 -7.65 -1.17
C GLN A 58 6.04 -6.54 -0.47
N GLN A 59 5.09 -6.90 0.38
CA GLN A 59 4.33 -5.95 1.20
C GLN A 59 4.92 -5.79 2.61
N LEU A 60 6.07 -6.41 2.93
CA LEU A 60 6.59 -6.40 4.29
C LEU A 60 7.85 -5.55 4.43
N THR A 61 7.88 -4.74 5.48
CA THR A 61 9.07 -4.02 5.93
C THR A 61 9.26 -4.27 7.42
N LEU A 62 10.50 -4.53 7.83
CA LEU A 62 10.85 -4.66 9.25
C LEU A 62 11.08 -3.28 9.86
N SER A 63 10.53 -3.06 11.06
CA SER A 63 10.84 -1.90 11.90
C SER A 63 11.42 -2.34 13.23
N SER A 64 11.92 -1.40 14.04
CA SER A 64 12.41 -1.69 15.39
C SER A 64 11.36 -2.38 16.28
N ASP A 65 10.08 -2.08 16.04
CA ASP A 65 8.97 -2.40 16.94
C ASP A 65 8.05 -3.51 16.40
N GLY A 66 8.33 -4.05 15.20
CA GLY A 66 7.54 -5.12 14.60
C GLY A 66 7.61 -5.19 13.09
N VAL A 67 6.51 -5.64 12.48
CA VAL A 67 6.36 -5.84 11.04
C VAL A 67 5.39 -4.79 10.49
N ILE A 68 5.81 -4.08 9.45
CA ILE A 68 4.98 -3.12 8.72
C ILE A 68 4.49 -3.77 7.44
N VAL A 69 3.18 -3.76 7.23
CA VAL A 69 2.53 -4.22 5.99
C VAL A 69 2.20 -3.01 5.12
N ILE A 70 2.96 -2.83 4.06
CA ILE A 70 2.70 -1.83 3.03
C ILE A 70 1.38 -2.20 2.32
N PRO A 71 0.43 -1.27 2.17
CA PRO A 71 -0.81 -1.52 1.45
C PRO A 71 -0.55 -1.98 0.02
N LYS A 72 -1.30 -2.99 -0.44
CA LYS A 72 -1.21 -3.54 -1.79
C LYS A 72 -1.23 -2.46 -2.87
N TRP A 73 -2.13 -1.49 -2.75
CA TRP A 73 -2.25 -0.39 -3.71
C TRP A 73 -0.95 0.43 -3.83
N LYS A 74 -0.20 0.61 -2.73
CA LYS A 74 1.04 1.40 -2.72
C LYS A 74 2.14 0.68 -3.50
N VAL A 75 2.26 -0.64 -3.29
CA VAL A 75 3.18 -1.50 -4.05
C VAL A 75 2.84 -1.50 -5.54
N GLU A 76 1.56 -1.60 -5.89
CA GLU A 76 1.10 -1.61 -7.28
C GLU A 76 1.38 -0.27 -7.99
N VAL A 77 1.12 0.85 -7.31
CA VAL A 77 1.36 2.19 -7.86
C VAL A 77 2.84 2.40 -8.15
N GLU A 78 3.72 2.09 -7.20
CA GLU A 78 5.16 2.24 -7.37
C GLU A 78 5.69 1.36 -8.51
N SER A 79 5.18 0.13 -8.61
CA SER A 79 5.50 -0.79 -9.68
C SER A 79 5.07 -0.25 -11.06
N ILE A 80 3.85 0.26 -11.18
CA ILE A 80 3.32 0.80 -12.44
C ILE A 80 4.09 2.05 -12.87
N LEU A 81 4.37 2.97 -11.94
CA LEU A 81 5.14 4.18 -12.24
C LEU A 81 6.54 3.83 -12.79
N LYS A 82 7.23 2.90 -12.13
CA LYS A 82 8.55 2.43 -12.58
C LYS A 82 8.48 1.75 -13.95
N GLN A 83 7.45 0.97 -14.22
CA GLN A 83 7.25 0.31 -15.51
C GLN A 83 6.98 1.33 -16.63
N ILE A 84 6.12 2.33 -16.38
CA ILE A 84 5.85 3.42 -17.35
C ILE A 84 7.13 4.19 -17.66
N GLU A 85 7.88 4.61 -16.65
CA GLU A 85 9.14 5.34 -16.83
C GLU A 85 10.15 4.51 -17.64
N SER A 86 10.26 3.22 -17.33
CA SER A 86 11.16 2.30 -18.05
C SER A 86 10.75 2.13 -19.51
N ALA A 87 9.44 1.95 -19.78
CA ALA A 87 8.92 1.83 -21.14
C ALA A 87 9.14 3.10 -21.96
N GLN A 88 8.90 4.28 -21.38
CA GLN A 88 9.16 5.57 -22.02
C GLN A 88 10.65 5.73 -22.38
N LYS A 89 11.57 5.39 -21.47
CA LYS A 89 13.02 5.41 -21.75
C LYS A 89 13.38 4.49 -22.91
N ARG A 90 12.85 3.25 -22.93
CA ARG A 90 13.09 2.30 -24.04
C ARG A 90 12.61 2.86 -25.38
N ILE A 91 11.42 3.45 -25.43
CA ILE A 91 10.87 4.06 -26.65
C ILE A 91 11.77 5.20 -27.14
N VAL A 92 12.20 6.10 -26.24
CA VAL A 92 13.08 7.22 -26.60
C VAL A 92 14.42 6.71 -27.12
N SER A 93 15.05 5.75 -26.43
CA SER A 93 16.31 5.16 -26.87
C SER A 93 16.17 4.47 -28.23
N LEU A 94 15.08 3.75 -28.46
CA LEU A 94 14.82 3.07 -29.73
C LEU A 94 14.67 4.09 -30.88
N LYS A 95 13.91 5.17 -30.66
CA LYS A 95 13.75 6.26 -31.64
C LYS A 95 15.08 6.93 -31.98
N LEU A 96 15.98 7.10 -31.00
CA LEU A 96 17.33 7.66 -31.23
C LEU A 96 18.24 6.70 -32.01
N LEU A 97 18.15 5.39 -31.75
CA LEU A 97 18.90 4.38 -32.49
C LEU A 97 18.43 4.28 -33.94
N MET A 98 17.13 4.32 -34.19
CA MET A 98 16.54 4.32 -35.53
C MET A 98 17.06 5.46 -36.43
N GLN A 99 17.38 6.61 -35.85
CA GLN A 99 17.94 7.74 -36.61
C GLN A 99 19.37 7.48 -37.10
N ARG A 100 20.09 6.52 -36.50
CA ARG A 100 21.49 6.21 -36.78
C ARG A 100 21.70 4.95 -37.63
N GLU A 101 20.65 4.13 -37.78
CA GLU A 101 20.72 2.81 -38.40
C GLU A 101 20.04 2.76 -39.77
N THR A 102 20.49 1.86 -40.65
CA THR A 102 19.98 1.72 -42.02
C THR A 102 18.82 0.71 -42.15
N SER A 103 18.67 -0.23 -41.20
CA SER A 103 17.66 -1.29 -41.24
C SER A 103 16.36 -0.92 -40.52
N LYS A 104 15.53 -0.06 -41.12
CA LYS A 104 14.36 0.55 -40.46
C LYS A 104 13.25 -0.44 -40.04
N ASN A 105 13.00 -1.49 -40.83
CA ASN A 105 11.84 -2.37 -40.63
C ASN A 105 11.83 -3.12 -39.28
N LEU A 106 12.98 -3.64 -38.82
CA LEU A 106 13.06 -4.36 -37.54
C LEU A 106 12.85 -3.42 -36.33
N PHE A 107 13.27 -2.17 -36.46
CA PHE A 107 13.06 -1.19 -35.40
C PHE A 107 11.60 -0.74 -35.32
N ASP A 108 10.90 -0.63 -36.46
CA ASP A 108 9.48 -0.29 -36.50
C ASP A 108 8.63 -1.34 -35.75
N GLU A 109 8.89 -2.64 -35.97
CA GLU A 109 8.19 -3.71 -35.25
C GLU A 109 8.44 -3.65 -33.74
N LEU A 110 9.69 -3.43 -33.33
CA LEU A 110 10.06 -3.27 -31.92
C LEU A 110 9.41 -2.03 -31.30
N LEU A 111 9.31 -0.93 -32.05
CA LEU A 111 8.70 0.30 -31.58
C LEU A 111 7.20 0.10 -31.34
N VAL A 112 6.49 -0.48 -32.31
CA VAL A 112 5.06 -0.81 -32.17
C VAL A 112 4.82 -1.68 -30.94
N LYS A 113 5.69 -2.67 -30.70
CA LYS A 113 5.59 -3.53 -29.51
C LYS A 113 5.75 -2.73 -28.21
N GLN A 114 6.75 -1.85 -28.12
CA GLN A 114 6.99 -1.03 -26.93
C GLN A 114 5.86 -0.01 -26.69
N GLU A 115 5.32 0.57 -27.76
CA GLU A 115 4.19 1.51 -27.67
C GLU A 115 2.90 0.80 -27.23
N ARG A 116 2.67 -0.45 -27.68
CA ARG A 116 1.57 -1.28 -27.15
C ARG A 116 1.74 -1.58 -25.67
N GLU A 117 2.91 -2.02 -25.23
CA GLU A 117 3.19 -2.27 -23.81
C GLU A 117 2.95 -1.00 -22.95
N LEU A 118 3.37 0.16 -23.44
CA LEU A 118 3.10 1.43 -22.77
C LEU A 118 1.59 1.74 -22.71
N SER A 119 0.83 1.43 -23.76
CA SER A 119 -0.63 1.57 -23.75
C SER A 119 -1.28 0.69 -22.69
N ASP A 120 -0.90 -0.58 -22.61
CA ASP A 120 -1.42 -1.52 -21.61
C ASP A 120 -1.09 -1.06 -20.18
N LEU A 121 0.10 -0.48 -19.96
CA LEU A 121 0.49 0.11 -18.68
C LEU A 121 -0.35 1.34 -18.32
N LYS A 122 -0.72 2.17 -19.31
CA LYS A 122 -1.61 3.32 -19.10
C LYS A 122 -3.03 2.88 -18.73
N GLU A 123 -3.54 1.82 -19.34
CA GLU A 123 -4.84 1.24 -18.97
C GLU A 123 -4.83 0.70 -17.54
N LYS A 124 -3.81 -0.10 -17.18
CA LYS A 124 -3.63 -0.59 -15.80
C LYS A 124 -3.55 0.55 -14.80
N ARG A 125 -2.84 1.63 -15.13
CA ARG A 125 -2.76 2.84 -14.31
C ARG A 125 -4.14 3.48 -14.09
N ASN A 126 -5.00 3.54 -15.10
CA ASN A 126 -6.35 4.08 -14.95
C ASN A 126 -7.21 3.24 -14.01
N VAL A 127 -7.10 1.91 -14.09
CA VAL A 127 -7.77 1.00 -13.15
C VAL A 127 -7.31 1.27 -11.71
N VAL A 128 -6.00 1.42 -11.50
CA VAL A 128 -5.44 1.72 -10.17
C VAL A 128 -5.92 3.09 -9.67
N ILE A 129 -5.98 4.12 -10.53
CA ILE A 129 -6.55 5.43 -10.18
C ILE A 129 -7.98 5.28 -9.64
N SER A 130 -8.83 4.48 -10.30
CA SER A 130 -10.20 4.25 -9.84
C SER A 130 -10.25 3.58 -8.46
N ILE A 131 -9.37 2.60 -8.21
CA ILE A 131 -9.25 1.93 -6.90
C ILE A 131 -8.83 2.92 -5.82
N LEU A 132 -7.81 3.76 -6.07
CA LEU A 132 -7.36 4.76 -5.10
C LEU A 132 -8.44 5.81 -4.82
N GLN A 133 -9.18 6.25 -5.85
CA GLN A 133 -10.28 7.20 -5.70
C GLN A 133 -11.42 6.62 -4.86
N ALA A 134 -11.77 5.35 -5.08
CA ALA A 134 -12.76 4.65 -4.25
C ALA A 134 -12.29 4.61 -2.78
N ARG A 135 -11.03 4.24 -2.54
CA ARG A 135 -10.44 4.22 -1.20
C ARG A 135 -10.41 5.60 -0.53
N CYS A 136 -10.11 6.67 -1.27
CA CYS A 136 -10.20 8.04 -0.75
C CYS A 136 -11.61 8.36 -0.26
N LYS A 137 -12.65 8.01 -1.04
CA LYS A 137 -14.04 8.24 -0.66
C LYS A 137 -14.43 7.45 0.60
N GLU A 138 -13.98 6.21 0.72
CA GLU A 138 -14.18 5.43 1.95
C GLU A 138 -13.55 6.11 3.17
N LEU A 139 -12.33 6.60 3.03
CA LEU A 139 -11.65 7.32 4.11
C LEU A 139 -12.33 8.64 4.46
N ASP A 140 -12.89 9.35 3.47
CA ASP A 140 -13.68 10.56 3.69
C ASP A 140 -14.89 10.27 4.56
N MET A 141 -15.67 9.25 4.19
CA MET A 141 -16.84 8.82 4.98
C MET A 141 -16.42 8.42 6.41
N GLN A 142 -15.33 7.67 6.56
CA GLN A 142 -14.82 7.27 7.87
C GLN A 142 -14.37 8.47 8.72
N ILE A 143 -13.66 9.43 8.13
CA ILE A 143 -13.22 10.64 8.81
C ILE A 143 -14.42 11.47 9.25
N ASP A 144 -15.43 11.63 8.39
CA ASP A 144 -16.64 12.39 8.69
C ASP A 144 -17.43 11.75 9.83
N GLU A 145 -17.61 10.43 9.80
CA GLU A 145 -18.31 9.69 10.84
C GLU A 145 -17.59 9.76 12.20
N LEU A 146 -16.28 9.50 12.22
CA LEU A 146 -15.47 9.62 13.43
C LEU A 146 -15.47 11.05 13.99
N SER A 147 -15.43 12.05 13.11
CA SER A 147 -15.49 13.47 13.50
C SER A 147 -16.84 13.82 14.10
N LYS A 148 -17.94 13.34 13.51
CA LYS A 148 -19.30 13.52 14.03
C LYS A 148 -19.43 12.97 15.45
N ILE A 149 -19.01 11.72 15.67
CA ILE A 149 -19.07 11.09 17.01
C ILE A 149 -18.26 11.91 18.02
N LEU A 150 -17.07 12.38 17.63
CA LEU A 150 -16.24 13.20 18.51
C LEU A 150 -16.91 14.53 18.87
N VAL A 151 -17.61 15.17 17.93
CA VAL A 151 -18.36 16.42 18.16
C VAL A 151 -19.55 16.17 19.10
N GLU A 152 -20.33 15.11 18.88
CA GLU A 152 -21.48 14.76 19.71
C GLU A 152 -21.08 14.52 21.17
N ILE A 153 -20.01 13.77 21.41
CA ILE A 153 -19.53 13.47 22.76
C ILE A 153 -18.90 14.71 23.40
N LYS A 154 -18.23 15.57 22.62
CA LYS A 154 -17.79 16.89 23.11
C LYS A 154 -18.98 17.72 23.57
N ALA A 155 -20.00 17.88 22.73
CA ALA A 155 -21.19 18.65 23.06
C ALA A 155 -21.89 18.12 24.32
N GLY A 156 -22.10 16.80 24.41
CA GLY A 156 -22.72 16.18 25.59
C GLY A 156 -21.89 16.30 26.88
N LYS A 157 -20.56 16.42 26.78
CA LYS A 157 -19.71 16.76 27.94
C LYS A 157 -19.98 18.20 28.41
N TRP A 158 -20.07 19.14 27.48
CA TRP A 158 -20.33 20.56 27.79
C TRP A 158 -21.72 20.79 28.39
N SER A 159 -22.74 20.07 27.90
CA SER A 159 -24.10 20.09 28.45
C SER A 159 -24.25 19.34 29.79
N LYS A 160 -23.17 18.70 30.28
CA LYS A 160 -23.16 17.79 31.45
C LYS A 160 -24.05 16.55 31.29
N GLU A 161 -24.41 16.20 30.05
CA GLU A 161 -25.18 14.98 29.72
C GLU A 161 -24.31 13.72 29.76
N PHE A 162 -22.99 13.84 29.52
CA PHE A 162 -22.03 12.75 29.68
C PHE A 162 -21.06 12.98 30.84
N MET A 163 -20.66 11.89 31.50
CA MET A 163 -19.56 11.92 32.47
C MET A 163 -18.23 12.23 31.74
N ASN A 164 -17.36 13.05 32.35
CA ASN A 164 -16.02 13.36 31.81
C ASN A 164 -15.22 12.12 31.40
N LYS A 165 -15.39 11.01 32.15
CA LYS A 165 -14.75 9.72 31.88
C LYS A 165 -15.18 9.11 30.54
N ALA A 166 -16.44 9.28 30.13
CA ALA A 166 -16.93 8.78 28.84
C ALA A 166 -16.26 9.53 27.67
N TYR A 167 -16.14 10.86 27.78
CA TYR A 167 -15.41 11.66 26.80
C TYR A 167 -13.95 11.22 26.66
N GLU A 168 -13.23 11.06 27.77
CA GLU A 168 -11.81 10.67 27.75
C GLU A 168 -11.57 9.30 27.13
N ILE A 169 -12.46 8.33 27.39
CA ILE A 169 -12.36 7.00 26.80
C ILE A 169 -12.59 7.09 25.29
N THR A 170 -13.67 7.74 24.87
CA THR A 170 -14.01 7.78 23.45
C THR A 170 -13.02 8.61 22.63
N SER A 171 -12.52 9.74 23.15
CA SER A 171 -11.51 10.54 22.46
C SER A 171 -10.22 9.73 22.24
N LYS A 172 -9.76 8.99 23.25
CA LYS A 172 -8.58 8.11 23.14
C LYS A 172 -8.73 6.99 22.10
N LEU A 173 -9.96 6.57 21.81
CA LEU A 173 -10.24 5.56 20.78
C LEU A 173 -10.37 6.20 19.39
N ILE A 174 -10.99 7.37 19.28
CA ILE A 174 -11.30 8.01 17.99
C ILE A 174 -10.12 8.78 17.41
N GLU A 175 -9.42 9.58 18.24
CA GLU A 175 -8.37 10.49 17.76
C GLU A 175 -7.24 9.78 17.00
N PRO A 176 -6.70 8.63 17.46
CA PRO A 176 -5.70 7.90 16.68
C PRO A 176 -6.25 7.41 15.34
N ASN A 177 -7.50 6.93 15.30
CA ASN A 177 -8.11 6.44 14.05
C ASN A 177 -8.31 7.56 13.02
N LEU A 178 -8.68 8.76 13.47
CA LEU A 178 -8.73 9.96 12.64
C LEU A 178 -7.35 10.29 12.06
N GLU A 179 -6.29 10.23 12.88
CA GLU A 179 -4.93 10.46 12.40
C GLU A 179 -4.51 9.42 11.36
N PHE A 180 -4.78 8.14 11.60
CA PHE A 180 -4.43 7.06 10.70
C PHE A 180 -5.12 7.23 9.34
N ALA A 181 -6.44 7.47 9.35
CA ALA A 181 -7.22 7.72 8.13
C ALA A 181 -6.74 8.97 7.37
N SER A 182 -6.43 10.05 8.09
CA SER A 182 -5.94 11.29 7.50
C SER A 182 -4.56 11.11 6.85
N ARG A 183 -3.66 10.33 7.47
CA ARG A 183 -2.35 10.01 6.90
C ARG A 183 -2.47 9.17 5.64
N GLU A 184 -3.32 8.14 5.65
CA GLU A 184 -3.58 7.32 4.45
C GLU A 184 -4.15 8.15 3.30
N LYS A 185 -5.15 9.00 3.58
CA LYS A 185 -5.76 9.89 2.57
C LYS A 185 -4.74 10.85 1.96
N ARG A 186 -3.81 11.38 2.77
CA ARG A 186 -2.74 12.27 2.30
C ARG A 186 -1.81 11.53 1.33
N ASP A 187 -1.39 10.32 1.69
CA ASP A 187 -0.59 9.46 0.84
C ASP A 187 -1.31 9.17 -0.49
N LEU A 188 -2.57 8.73 -0.43
CA LEU A 188 -3.37 8.42 -1.62
C LEU A 188 -3.50 9.62 -2.57
N THR A 189 -3.75 10.82 -2.03
CA THR A 189 -3.81 12.06 -2.82
C THR A 189 -2.47 12.35 -3.51
N CYS A 190 -1.34 12.14 -2.83
CA CYS A 190 -0.01 12.30 -3.40
C CYS A 190 0.25 11.31 -4.55
N TYR A 191 -0.07 10.03 -4.34
CA TYR A 191 0.11 9.00 -5.37
C TYR A 191 -0.83 9.20 -6.56
N LEU A 192 -2.07 9.63 -6.34
CA LEU A 192 -3.00 10.03 -7.41
C LEU A 192 -2.42 11.16 -8.26
N ALA A 193 -1.83 12.18 -7.64
CA ALA A 193 -1.17 13.27 -8.36
C ALA A 193 0.03 12.78 -9.19
N ASN A 194 0.81 11.83 -8.66
CA ASN A 194 1.94 11.24 -9.39
C ASN A 194 1.48 10.39 -10.58
N LEU A 195 0.44 9.57 -10.42
CA LEU A 195 -0.15 8.79 -11.52
C LEU A 195 -0.75 9.69 -12.61
N ALA A 196 -1.34 10.83 -12.23
CA ALA A 196 -1.86 11.80 -13.19
C ALA A 196 -0.74 12.47 -14.00
N LYS A 197 0.43 12.70 -13.41
CA LYS A 197 1.61 13.28 -14.10
C LYS A 197 2.30 12.29 -15.04
N ALA A 198 2.19 10.99 -14.81
CA ALA A 198 2.83 9.94 -15.62
C ALA A 198 2.13 9.70 -16.99
N LEU A 199 1.58 10.76 -17.59
CA LEU A 199 0.92 10.77 -18.91
C LEU A 199 1.94 10.72 -20.07
#